data_AF-A0A964C1J3-F1
#
_entry.id   AF-A0A964C1J3-F1
#
_cell.length_a   1.000
_cell.length_b   1.000
_cell.length_c   1.000
_cell.angle_alpha   90.00
_cell.angle_beta   90.00
_cell.angle_gamma   90.00
#
_symmetry.space_group_name_H-M   'P 1'
#
loop_
_entity.id
_entity.type
_entity.pdbx_description
1 polymer ?
#
loop_
_entity_poly.entity_id
_entity_poly.type
_entity_poly.pdbx_seq_one_letter_code
_entity_poly.pdbx_strand_id
1 'polypeptide(L)'
;MSLEIQQQKADVPGLTVLMEQETEGNYQALVLGLSDCKAQGNTREEALANISSILGDRLAKAELISLEIKPPKPDNPWMKLAGKYKDDPQFEAMQADIEASRREQYAEMEEYYRKLDAEEAVK
;
A
#
# COMPACT_ATOMS: atom_id res chain seq x y z
N MET A 1 24.41 -3.84 -28.90
CA MET A 1 23.88 -3.43 -27.58
C MET A 1 23.12 -2.14 -27.83
N SER A 2 21.84 -2.27 -28.18
CA SER A 2 20.99 -1.14 -28.57
C SER A 2 20.18 -0.72 -27.35
N LEU A 3 20.36 0.51 -26.88
CA LEU A 3 19.46 1.09 -25.88
C LEU A 3 18.24 1.65 -26.62
N GLU A 4 17.10 0.99 -26.45
CA GLU A 4 15.81 1.62 -26.73
C GLU A 4 15.58 2.71 -25.69
N ILE A 5 15.62 3.96 -26.16
CA ILE A 5 15.19 5.12 -25.38
C ILE A 5 13.67 4.96 -25.22
N GLN A 6 13.26 4.43 -24.07
CA GLN A 6 11.86 4.48 -23.65
C GLN A 6 11.50 5.96 -23.52
N GLN A 7 10.68 6.46 -24.46
CA GLN A 7 10.07 7.78 -24.34
C GLN A 7 9.22 7.76 -23.08
N GLN A 8 9.71 8.43 -22.04
CA GLN A 8 8.95 8.69 -20.83
C GLN A 8 7.80 9.63 -21.21
N LYS A 9 6.61 9.04 -21.42
CA LYS A 9 5.37 9.79 -21.59
C LYS A 9 5.23 10.69 -20.37
N ALA A 10 5.16 12.01 -20.59
CA ALA A 10 4.90 12.95 -19.52
C ALA A 10 3.71 12.43 -18.70
N ASP A 11 3.86 12.42 -17.38
CA ASP A 11 2.78 12.11 -16.44
C ASP A 11 1.77 13.27 -16.48
N VAL A 12 1.05 13.37 -17.59
CA VAL A 12 -0.01 14.34 -17.76
C VAL A 12 -1.16 13.81 -16.89
N PRO A 13 -1.64 14.59 -15.90
CA PRO A 13 -2.75 14.17 -15.06
C PRO A 13 -3.95 13.80 -15.94
N GLY A 14 -4.25 12.51 -16.01
CA GLY A 14 -5.35 11.98 -16.80
C GLY A 14 -6.67 12.19 -16.06
N LEU A 15 -7.62 12.87 -16.70
CA LEU A 15 -8.99 12.93 -16.22
C LEU A 15 -9.73 11.63 -16.59
N THR A 16 -10.42 11.05 -15.62
CA THR A 16 -11.23 9.84 -15.84
C THR A 16 -12.65 10.26 -16.20
N VAL A 17 -13.19 9.70 -17.29
CA VAL A 17 -14.55 9.98 -17.76
C VAL A 17 -15.41 8.73 -17.58
N LEU A 18 -16.51 8.87 -16.84
CA LEU A 18 -17.59 7.89 -16.79
C LEU A 18 -18.45 8.05 -18.04
N MET A 19 -18.75 6.94 -18.71
CA MET A 19 -19.62 6.88 -19.88
C MET A 19 -20.86 6.06 -19.56
N GLU A 20 -22.02 6.66 -19.71
CA GLU A 20 -23.32 6.06 -19.46
C GLU A 20 -24.13 6.06 -20.76
N GLN A 21 -24.88 5.00 -20.99
CA GLN A 21 -25.86 4.96 -22.07
C GLN A 21 -27.24 5.10 -21.43
N GLU A 22 -27.90 6.24 -21.63
CA GLU A 22 -29.21 6.51 -21.01
C GLU A 22 -30.35 5.83 -21.77
N THR A 23 -30.31 5.91 -23.10
CA THR A 23 -31.24 5.25 -24.02
C THR A 23 -30.51 4.80 -25.28
N GLU A 24 -31.16 4.02 -26.13
CA GLU A 24 -30.59 3.65 -27.43
C GLU A 24 -30.26 4.91 -28.23
N GLY A 25 -28.99 5.09 -28.60
CA GLY A 25 -28.51 6.32 -29.26
C GLY A 25 -28.43 7.56 -28.38
N ASN A 26 -28.35 7.45 -27.05
CA ASN A 26 -28.06 8.57 -26.15
C ASN A 26 -26.97 8.16 -25.14
N TYR A 27 -25.83 8.84 -25.23
CA TYR A 27 -24.66 8.64 -24.37
C TYR A 27 -24.39 9.89 -23.55
N GLN A 28 -24.06 9.70 -22.28
CA GLN A 28 -23.64 10.73 -21.36
C GLN A 28 -22.21 10.47 -20.90
N ALA A 29 -21.36 11.49 -21.02
CA ALA A 29 -20.00 11.52 -20.51
C ALA A 29 -19.93 12.44 -19.29
N LEU A 30 -19.37 11.95 -18.18
CA LEU A 30 -19.17 12.71 -16.94
C LEU A 30 -17.72 12.58 -16.48
N VAL A 31 -17.07 13.70 -16.19
CA VAL A 31 -15.70 13.67 -15.65
C VAL A 31 -15.74 13.40 -14.15
N LEU A 32 -15.08 12.32 -13.71
CA LEU A 32 -15.01 11.98 -12.29
C LEU A 32 -14.24 13.06 -11.52
N GLY A 33 -14.84 13.52 -10.42
CA GLY A 33 -14.30 14.62 -9.62
C GLY A 33 -14.68 16.02 -10.12
N LEU A 34 -15.27 16.16 -11.31
CA LEU A 34 -15.69 17.44 -11.91
C LEU A 34 -17.15 17.36 -12.35
N SER A 35 -18.08 17.46 -11.40
CA SER A 35 -19.52 17.30 -11.63
C SER A 35 -20.13 18.28 -12.64
N ASP A 36 -19.46 19.42 -12.83
CA ASP A 36 -19.80 20.46 -13.80
C ASP A 36 -19.40 20.10 -15.24
N CYS A 37 -18.47 19.15 -15.41
CA CYS A 37 -18.03 18.67 -16.71
C CYS A 37 -18.82 17.42 -17.11
N LYS A 38 -19.94 17.65 -17.80
CA LYS A 38 -20.76 16.61 -18.42
C LYS A 38 -21.15 16.99 -19.84
N ALA A 39 -21.28 16.00 -20.71
CA ALA A 39 -21.70 16.18 -22.09
C ALA A 39 -22.53 14.98 -22.55
N GLN A 40 -23.45 15.21 -23.49
CA GLN A 40 -24.23 14.16 -24.11
C GLN A 40 -23.88 14.05 -25.60
N GLY A 41 -24.18 12.91 -26.21
CA GLY A 41 -24.02 12.67 -27.64
C GLY A 41 -24.87 11.49 -28.08
N ASN A 42 -25.25 11.48 -29.36
CA ASN A 42 -26.04 10.38 -29.93
C ASN A 42 -25.19 9.13 -30.15
N THR A 43 -23.86 9.31 -30.18
CA THR A 43 -22.87 8.23 -30.16
C THR A 43 -21.89 8.43 -29.02
N ARG A 44 -21.19 7.35 -28.67
CA ARG A 44 -20.11 7.38 -27.69
C ARG A 44 -19.01 8.38 -28.09
N GLU A 45 -18.70 8.42 -29.38
CA GLU A 45 -17.68 9.30 -29.96
C GLU A 45 -18.11 10.76 -29.88
N GLU A 46 -19.40 11.05 -30.13
CA GLU A 46 -19.96 12.39 -30.02
C GLU A 46 -19.93 12.89 -28.57
N ALA A 47 -20.33 12.05 -27.60
CA ALA A 47 -20.26 12.38 -26.19
C ALA A 47 -18.81 12.66 -25.73
N LEU A 48 -17.84 11.87 -26.23
CA LEU A 48 -16.42 12.07 -25.97
C LEU A 48 -15.85 13.35 -26.59
N ALA A 49 -16.26 13.70 -27.82
CA ALA A 49 -15.85 14.94 -28.46
C ALA A 49 -16.40 16.15 -27.70
N ASN A 50 -17.67 16.08 -27.31
CA ASN A 50 -18.35 17.15 -26.58
C ASN A 50 -17.71 17.37 -25.20
N ILE A 51 -17.41 16.31 -24.44
CA ILE A 51 -16.74 16.45 -23.14
C ILE A 51 -15.30 16.96 -23.29
N SER A 52 -14.60 16.57 -24.36
CA SER A 52 -13.25 17.06 -24.64
C SER A 52 -13.24 18.56 -24.96
N SER A 53 -14.26 19.06 -25.67
CA SER A 53 -14.44 20.49 -25.93
C SER A 53 -14.65 21.28 -24.63
N ILE A 54 -15.57 20.80 -23.77
CA ILE A 54 -15.84 21.42 -22.46
C ILE A 54 -14.58 21.45 -21.59
N LEU A 55 -13.81 20.36 -21.58
CA LEU A 55 -12.54 20.29 -20.87
C LEU A 55 -11.51 21.27 -21.44
N GLY A 56 -11.41 21.40 -22.77
CA GLY A 56 -10.54 22.36 -23.43
C GLY A 56 -10.82 23.80 -23.00
N ASP A 57 -12.10 24.20 -23.02
CA ASP A 57 -12.53 25.55 -22.60
C ASP A 57 -12.24 25.83 -21.12
N ARG A 58 -12.39 24.81 -20.27
CA ARG A 58 -12.09 24.92 -18.85
C ARG A 58 -10.59 25.02 -18.59
N LEU A 59 -9.80 24.16 -19.21
CA LEU A 59 -8.34 24.11 -19.06
C LEU A 59 -7.63 25.30 -19.72
N ALA A 60 -8.30 26.02 -20.63
CA ALA A 60 -7.82 27.33 -21.08
C ALA A 60 -7.73 28.37 -19.95
N LYS A 61 -8.45 28.16 -18.84
CA LYS A 61 -8.51 29.06 -17.67
C LYS A 61 -8.03 28.40 -16.38
N ALA A 62 -7.68 27.12 -16.42
CA ALA A 62 -7.39 26.32 -15.24
C ALA A 62 -6.26 25.32 -15.52
N GLU A 63 -5.49 25.00 -14.48
CA GLU A 63 -4.39 24.04 -14.56
C GLU A 63 -4.71 22.79 -13.72
N LEU A 64 -4.33 21.61 -14.21
CA LEU A 64 -4.39 20.37 -13.43
C LEU A 64 -3.09 20.21 -12.66
N ILE A 65 -3.17 20.30 -11.33
CA ILE A 65 -2.03 20.12 -10.44
C ILE A 65 -2.19 18.78 -9.71
N SER A 66 -1.23 17.88 -9.89
CA SER A 66 -1.14 16.65 -9.08
C SER A 66 -0.48 16.99 -7.75
N LEU A 67 -1.18 16.73 -6.64
CA LEU A 67 -0.66 16.92 -5.29
C LEU A 67 -0.57 15.58 -4.57
N GLU A 68 0.65 15.16 -4.25
CA GLU A 68 0.86 13.99 -3.40
C GLU A 68 0.50 14.32 -1.95
N ILE A 69 -0.61 13.76 -1.46
CA ILE A 69 -1.00 13.87 -0.05
C ILE A 69 -0.45 12.66 0.71
N LYS A 70 0.51 12.91 1.60
CA LYS A 70 0.99 11.87 2.51
C LYS A 70 -0.07 11.61 3.58
N PRO A 71 -0.55 10.37 3.76
CA PRO A 71 -1.44 10.08 4.88
C PRO A 71 -0.74 10.41 6.20
N PRO A 72 -1.47 10.78 7.26
CA PRO A 72 -0.89 10.86 8.59
C PRO A 72 -0.20 9.52 8.88
N LYS A 73 1.07 9.57 9.30
CA LYS A 73 1.78 8.35 9.66
C LYS A 73 0.97 7.66 10.76
N PRO A 74 0.52 6.41 10.57
CA PRO A 74 -0.12 5.70 11.66
C PRO A 74 0.88 5.62 12.81
N ASP A 75 0.43 5.97 14.02
CA ASP A 75 1.23 5.78 15.22
C ASP A 75 1.73 4.33 15.25
N ASN A 76 3.04 4.13 15.48
CA ASN A 76 3.58 2.78 15.59
C ASN A 76 2.94 2.09 16.81
N PRO A 77 2.16 1.01 16.62
CA PRO A 77 1.40 0.40 17.72
C PRO A 77 2.31 -0.13 18.83
N TRP A 78 3.58 -0.43 18.53
CA TRP A 78 4.58 -0.89 19.48
C TRP A 78 5.09 0.22 20.41
N MET A 79 4.95 1.49 20.03
CA MET A 79 5.36 2.62 20.89
C MET A 79 4.56 2.66 22.20
N LYS A 80 3.34 2.13 22.21
CA LYS A 80 2.50 2.04 23.42
C LYS A 80 3.04 1.04 24.45
N LEU A 81 3.94 0.15 24.05
CA LEU A 81 4.48 -0.93 24.88
C LEU A 81 5.92 -0.66 25.31
N ALA A 82 6.57 0.37 24.77
CA ALA A 82 7.94 0.70 25.11
C ALA A 82 8.06 1.05 26.60
N GLY A 83 8.89 0.30 27.33
CA GLY A 83 9.13 0.52 28.77
C GLY A 83 8.02 0.01 29.69
N LYS A 84 7.04 -0.77 29.20
CA LYS A 84 5.90 -1.26 29.99
C LYS A 84 6.28 -1.92 31.33
N TYR A 85 7.44 -2.59 31.39
CA TYR A 85 7.90 -3.32 32.57
C TYR A 85 9.12 -2.69 33.26
N LYS A 86 9.49 -1.45 32.90
CA LYS A 86 10.72 -0.80 33.40
C LYS A 86 10.76 -0.71 34.93
N ASP A 87 9.63 -0.38 35.54
CA ASP A 87 9.50 -0.17 36.99
C ASP A 87 8.74 -1.33 37.66
N ASP A 88 8.61 -2.48 36.99
CA ASP A 88 7.93 -3.65 37.54
C ASP A 88 8.84 -4.33 38.59
N PRO A 89 8.46 -4.38 39.87
CA PRO A 89 9.28 -4.98 40.92
C PRO A 89 9.46 -6.49 40.76
N GLN A 90 8.65 -7.16 39.93
CA GLN A 90 8.75 -8.58 39.64
C GLN A 90 9.66 -8.88 38.44
N PHE A 91 10.13 -7.86 37.71
CA PHE A 91 10.88 -8.04 36.48
C PHE A 91 12.17 -8.85 36.68
N GLU A 92 12.92 -8.57 37.74
CA GLU A 92 14.16 -9.28 38.06
C GLU A 92 13.91 -10.76 38.41
N ALA A 93 12.86 -11.04 39.18
CA ALA A 93 12.49 -12.42 39.52
C ALA A 93 12.07 -13.21 38.28
N MET A 94 11.25 -12.61 37.40
CA MET A 94 10.87 -13.21 36.13
C MET A 94 12.09 -13.51 35.25
N GLN A 95 13.06 -12.59 35.17
CA GLN A 95 14.29 -12.82 34.40
C GLN A 95 15.10 -14.00 34.96
N ALA A 96 15.25 -14.08 36.28
CA ALA A 96 15.94 -15.19 36.94
C ALA A 96 15.26 -16.54 36.64
N ASP A 97 13.93 -16.60 36.69
CA ASP A 97 13.16 -17.81 36.35
C ASP A 97 13.37 -18.22 34.89
N ILE A 98 13.32 -17.27 33.96
CA ILE A 98 13.58 -17.52 32.53
C ILE A 98 15.01 -18.06 32.33
N GLU A 99 16.00 -17.49 32.99
CA GLU A 99 17.38 -17.96 32.92
C GLU A 99 17.54 -19.38 33.45
N ALA A 100 16.90 -19.70 34.58
CA ALA A 100 16.91 -21.04 35.15
C ALA A 100 16.29 -22.05 34.17
N SER A 101 15.11 -21.76 33.63
CA SER A 101 14.46 -22.62 32.63
C SER A 101 15.31 -22.83 31.38
N ARG A 102 16.01 -21.79 30.89
CA ARG A 102 16.92 -21.94 29.74
C ARG A 102 18.10 -22.86 30.05
N ARG A 103 18.69 -22.77 31.24
CA ARG A 103 19.81 -23.62 31.65
C ARG A 103 19.40 -25.09 31.73
N GLU A 104 18.23 -25.37 32.29
CA GLU A 104 17.67 -26.73 32.34
C GLU A 104 17.48 -27.30 30.93
N GLN A 105 16.83 -26.54 30.04
CA GLN A 105 16.62 -26.95 28.65
C GLN A 105 17.94 -27.20 27.90
N TYR A 106 18.96 -26.36 28.10
CA TYR A 106 20.26 -26.56 27.48
C TYR A 106 20.98 -27.81 28.04
N ALA A 107 20.87 -28.08 29.34
CA ALA A 107 21.45 -29.29 29.93
C ALA A 107 20.78 -30.57 29.38
N GLU A 108 19.45 -30.58 29.27
CA GLU A 108 18.71 -31.70 28.69
C GLU A 108 19.10 -31.95 27.22
N MET A 109 19.23 -30.88 26.45
CA MET A 109 19.64 -30.92 25.04
C MET A 109 21.09 -31.44 24.89
N GLU A 110 22.01 -30.98 25.74
CA GLU A 110 23.41 -31.43 25.75
C GLU A 110 23.50 -32.94 26.06
N GLU A 111 22.73 -33.42 27.04
CA GLU A 111 22.65 -34.85 27.36
C GLU A 111 22.09 -35.67 26.20
N TYR A 112 21.08 -35.14 25.50
CA TYR A 112 20.50 -35.78 24.32
C TYR A 112 21.55 -35.93 23.21
N TYR A 113 22.29 -34.87 22.87
CA TYR A 113 23.33 -34.94 21.83
C TYR A 113 24.49 -35.85 22.24
N ARG A 114 24.91 -35.84 23.51
CA ARG A 114 25.94 -36.78 24.00
C ARG A 114 25.55 -38.24 23.81
N LYS A 115 24.28 -38.59 24.02
CA LYS A 115 23.79 -39.96 23.80
C LYS A 115 23.83 -40.33 22.31
N LEU A 116 23.40 -39.41 21.45
CA LEU A 116 23.41 -39.62 20.00
C LEU A 116 24.84 -39.86 19.47
N ASP A 117 25.81 -39.04 19.88
CA ASP A 117 27.21 -39.20 19.50
C ASP A 117 27.78 -40.56 19.97
N ALA A 118 27.42 -41.00 21.17
CA ALA A 118 27.84 -42.29 21.71
C ALA A 118 27.22 -43.47 20.95
N GLU A 119 25.96 -43.34 20.50
CA GLU A 119 25.28 -44.34 19.67
C GLU A 119 25.84 -44.40 18.24
N GLU A 120 26.27 -43.27 17.67
CA GLU A 120 26.95 -43.22 16.38
C GLU A 120 28.37 -43.81 16.43
N ALA A 121 29.12 -43.59 17.50
CA ALA A 121 30.49 -44.11 17.66
C ALA A 121 30.57 -45.64 17.88
N VAL A 122 29.45 -46.29 18.19
CA VAL A 122 29.37 -47.75 18.44
C VAL A 122 28.92 -48.53 17.19
N LYS A 123 28.55 -47.85 16.10
CA LYS A 123 28.26 -48.45 14.78
C LYS A 123 29.47 -48.47 13.86
#